data_AF-A0A923S559-F1
#
_entry.id   AF-A0A923S559-F1
#
_cell.length_a   1.000
_cell.length_b   1.000
_cell.length_c   1.000
_cell.angle_alpha   90.00
_cell.angle_beta   90.00
_cell.angle_gamma   90.00
#
_symmetry.space_group_name_H-M   'P 1'
#
loop_
_entity.id
_entity.type
_entity.pdbx_description
1 polymer ?
#
loop_
_entity_poly.entity_id
_entity_poly.type
_entity_poly.pdbx_seq_one_letter_code
_entity_poly.pdbx_strand_id
1 'polypeptide(L)'
;MLERITGPYRGLYIAAYACPVGEAGQFHGFAKVCGAQPLSYWEATQVVRKLSAPAWSATADEALAAAEEVAQMAIANRVPAKAAETA
;
A
#
# COMPACT_ATOMS: atom_id res chain seq x y z
N MET A 1 8.52 3.21 13.70
CA MET A 1 7.46 2.75 12.77
C MET A 1 6.96 3.97 12.02
N LEU A 2 6.70 3.84 10.72
CA LEU A 2 6.32 4.96 9.88
C LEU A 2 5.13 4.54 8.99
N GLU A 3 4.12 5.40 8.85
CA GLU A 3 2.99 5.17 7.95
C GLU A 3 2.76 6.37 7.03
N ARG A 4 2.08 6.12 5.90
CA ARG A 4 1.74 7.14 4.92
C ARG A 4 0.46 6.75 4.17
N ILE A 5 -0.46 7.71 4.06
CA ILE A 5 -1.65 7.59 3.23
C ILE A 5 -1.48 8.47 1.99
N THR A 6 -1.60 7.89 0.78
CA THR A 6 -1.48 8.61 -0.49
C THR A 6 -2.58 8.25 -1.49
N GLY A 7 -2.72 9.09 -2.52
CA GLY A 7 -3.74 8.97 -3.56
C GLY A 7 -4.71 10.15 -3.56
N PRO A 8 -5.82 10.03 -4.31
CA PRO A 8 -6.25 8.84 -5.04
C PRO A 8 -5.43 8.56 -6.31
N TYR A 9 -5.12 7.29 -6.56
CA TYR A 9 -4.55 6.76 -7.79
C TYR A 9 -5.62 5.90 -8.49
N ARG A 10 -6.13 6.35 -9.64
CA ARG A 10 -7.26 5.70 -10.35
C ARG A 10 -8.46 5.39 -9.43
N GLY A 11 -8.79 6.33 -8.54
CA GLY A 11 -9.89 6.19 -7.58
C GLY A 11 -9.61 5.28 -6.39
N LEU A 12 -8.37 4.82 -6.20
CA LEU A 12 -7.96 4.00 -5.07
C LEU A 12 -6.95 4.76 -4.20
N TYR A 13 -6.94 4.48 -2.90
CA TYR A 13 -5.99 5.05 -1.95
C TYR A 13 -4.97 4.00 -1.54
N ILE A 14 -3.78 4.43 -1.17
CA ILE A 14 -2.73 3.56 -0.62
C ILE A 14 -2.53 3.95 0.84
N ALA A 15 -2.60 2.98 1.74
CA ALA A 15 -2.03 3.08 3.08
C ALA A 15 -0.76 2.24 3.11
N ALA A 16 0.39 2.87 3.30
CA ALA A 16 1.67 2.22 3.43
C ALA A 16 2.16 2.30 4.89
N TYR A 17 2.91 1.29 5.31
CA TYR A 17 3.45 1.17 6.65
C TYR A 17 4.80 0.45 6.61
N ALA A 18 5.77 0.92 7.40
CA ALA A 18 7.07 0.30 7.58
C ALA A 18 7.33 -0.07 9.05
N CYS A 19 7.79 -1.29 9.26
CA CYS A 19 8.16 -1.83 10.58
C CYS A 19 9.57 -2.40 10.60
N PRO A 20 10.24 -2.40 11.76
CA PRO A 20 11.47 -3.15 11.92
C PRO A 20 11.21 -4.65 11.77
N VAL A 21 12.21 -5.40 11.30
CA VAL A 21 12.19 -6.85 11.14
C VAL A 21 13.42 -7.43 11.81
N GLY A 22 13.21 -8.35 12.74
CA GLY A 22 14.29 -8.95 13.52
C GLY A 22 15.09 -7.93 14.32
N GLU A 23 16.27 -8.35 14.79
CA GLU A 23 17.17 -7.53 15.61
C GLU A 23 18.22 -6.76 14.78
N ALA A 24 18.35 -7.09 13.49
CA ALA A 24 19.42 -6.59 12.61
C ALA A 24 19.21 -5.15 12.08
N GLY A 25 18.24 -4.40 12.63
CA GLY A 25 17.98 -3.02 12.23
C GLY A 25 17.39 -2.85 10.82
N GLN A 26 16.84 -3.91 10.24
CA GLN A 26 16.20 -3.86 8.92
C GLN A 26 14.72 -3.52 9.03
N PHE A 27 14.15 -2.99 7.96
CA PHE A 27 12.74 -2.64 7.87
C PHE A 27 12.06 -3.37 6.72
N HIS A 28 10.76 -3.65 6.89
CA HIS A 28 9.92 -4.14 5.81
C HIS A 28 8.67 -3.29 5.69
N GLY A 29 8.30 -3.05 4.43
CA GLY A 29 7.18 -2.23 4.06
C GLY A 29 5.97 -3.07 3.70
N PHE A 30 4.80 -2.61 4.11
CA PHE A 30 3.50 -3.17 3.75
C PHE A 30 2.62 -2.06 3.19
N ALA A 31 1.72 -2.44 2.27
CA ALA A 31 0.74 -1.52 1.71
C ALA A 31 -0.64 -2.17 1.63
N LYS A 32 -1.67 -1.37 1.86
CA LYS A 32 -3.08 -1.68 1.61
C LYS A 32 -3.59 -0.73 0.53
N VAL A 33 -4.10 -1.28 -0.56
CA VAL A 33 -4.87 -0.52 -1.54
C VAL A 33 -6.31 -0.50 -1.07
N CYS A 34 -6.95 0.66 -1.03
CA CYS A 34 -8.27 0.89 -0.45
C CYS A 34 -9.22 1.55 -1.46
N GLY A 35 -10.50 1.19 -1.41
CA GLY A 35 -11.56 1.80 -2.23
C GLY A 35 -11.99 3.20 -1.75
N ALA A 36 -11.72 3.54 -0.49
CA ALA A 36 -11.91 4.86 0.10
C ALA A 36 -10.67 5.25 0.90
N GLN A 37 -10.50 6.55 1.15
CA GLN A 37 -9.39 7.08 1.93
C GLN A 37 -9.46 6.55 3.36
N PRO A 38 -8.48 5.76 3.82
CA PRO A 38 -8.44 5.31 5.21
C PRO A 38 -7.84 6.40 6.11
N LEU A 39 -8.17 6.35 7.41
CA LEU A 39 -7.57 7.23 8.42
C LEU A 39 -6.13 6.81 8.76
N SER A 40 -5.86 5.50 8.76
CA SER A 40 -4.55 4.92 9.07
C SER A 40 -4.38 3.58 8.36
N TYR A 41 -3.15 3.05 8.33
CA TYR A 41 -2.90 1.71 7.80
C TYR A 41 -3.69 0.64 8.57
N TRP A 42 -3.84 0.81 9.87
CA TRP A 42 -4.44 -0.17 10.77
C TRP A 42 -5.96 -0.21 10.67
N GLU A 43 -6.60 0.95 10.51
CA GLU A 43 -8.06 1.10 10.50
C GLU A 43 -8.67 1.06 9.09
N ALA A 44 -7.88 0.73 8.08
CA ALA A 44 -8.38 0.59 6.71
C ALA A 44 -9.43 -0.53 6.59
N THR A 45 -10.66 -0.18 6.21
CA THR A 45 -11.82 -1.09 6.11
C THR A 45 -12.11 -1.54 4.67
N GLN A 46 -12.08 -0.64 3.69
CA GLN A 46 -12.35 -0.95 2.27
C GLN A 46 -11.11 -1.44 1.51
N VAL A 47 -10.39 -2.41 2.08
CA VAL A 47 -9.12 -2.92 1.51
C VAL A 47 -9.40 -3.81 0.31
N VAL A 48 -8.94 -3.39 -0.87
CA VAL A 48 -9.06 -4.18 -2.11
C VAL A 48 -7.86 -5.09 -2.34
N ARG A 49 -6.68 -4.73 -1.83
CA ARG A 49 -5.46 -5.55 -1.89
C ARG A 49 -4.54 -5.25 -0.72
N LYS A 50 -3.80 -6.28 -0.28
CA LYS A 50 -2.68 -6.19 0.66
C LYS A 50 -1.41 -6.57 -0.09
N LEU A 51 -0.35 -5.81 0.08
CA LEU A 51 0.92 -5.92 -0.63
C LEU A 51 2.06 -5.72 0.38
N SER A 52 3.26 -6.17 0.02
CA SER A 52 4.48 -5.90 0.77
C SER A 52 5.59 -5.50 -0.19
N ALA A 53 6.59 -4.79 0.32
CA ALA A 53 7.83 -4.54 -0.41
C ALA A 53 8.47 -5.89 -0.80
N PRO A 54 9.19 -5.97 -1.94
CA PRO A 54 9.81 -7.21 -2.39
C PRO A 54 11.06 -7.58 -1.57
N ALA A 55 11.63 -6.63 -0.85
CA ALA A 55 12.87 -6.78 -0.09
C ALA A 55 12.80 -6.07 1.26
N TRP A 56 13.78 -6.36 2.11
CA TRP A 56 14.03 -5.59 3.32
C TRP A 56 14.90 -4.37 3.00
N SER A 57 14.73 -3.30 3.76
CA SER A 57 15.45 -2.04 3.58
C SER A 57 16.25 -1.68 4.82
N ALA A 58 17.27 -0.84 4.65
CA ALA A 58 18.09 -0.37 5.76
C ALA A 58 17.35 0.68 6.60
N THR A 59 16.39 1.39 6.00
CA THR A 59 15.61 2.43 6.68
C THR A 59 14.10 2.23 6.54
N ALA A 60 13.35 2.80 7.48
CA ALA A 60 11.88 2.78 7.45
C ALA A 60 11.33 3.53 6.23
N ASP A 61 11.94 4.66 5.84
CA ASP A 61 11.53 5.45 4.68
C ASP A 61 11.70 4.70 3.36
N GLU A 62 12.82 3.99 3.17
CA GLU A 62 13.03 3.13 2.00
C GLU A 62 12.00 2.00 1.94
N ALA A 63 11.75 1.32 3.07
CA ALA A 63 10.75 0.26 3.15
C ALA A 63 9.35 0.78 2.83
N LEU A 64 9.01 1.96 3.34
CA LEU A 64 7.72 2.62 3.10
C LEU A 64 7.58 3.00 1.62
N ALA A 65 8.60 3.62 1.03
CA ALA A 65 8.62 4.00 -0.37
C ALA A 65 8.48 2.78 -1.30
N ALA A 66 9.20 1.69 -1.01
CA ALA A 66 9.12 0.46 -1.77
C ALA A 66 7.72 -0.18 -1.71
N ALA A 67 7.08 -0.17 -0.54
CA ALA A 67 5.71 -0.67 -0.41
C ALA A 67 4.69 0.20 -1.15
N GLU A 68 4.87 1.53 -1.12
CA GLU A 68 4.06 2.47 -1.88
C GLU A 68 4.22 2.25 -3.39
N GLU A 69 5.45 2.10 -3.88
CA GLU A 69 5.74 1.86 -5.30
C GLU A 69 5.07 0.58 -5.81
N VAL A 70 5.20 -0.54 -5.08
CA VAL A 70 4.53 -1.81 -5.41
C VAL A 70 3.01 -1.63 -5.48
N ALA A 71 2.43 -0.85 -4.56
CA ALA A 71 1.01 -0.56 -4.57
C ALA A 71 0.59 0.32 -5.76
N GLN A 72 1.37 1.34 -6.12
CA GLN A 72 1.13 2.14 -7.32
C GLN A 72 1.22 1.29 -8.59
N MET A 73 2.21 0.41 -8.71
CA MET A 73 2.33 -0.53 -9.83
C MET A 73 1.12 -1.48 -9.90
N ALA A 74 0.66 -1.99 -8.75
CA ALA A 74 -0.51 -2.86 -8.70
C ALA A 74 -1.80 -2.13 -9.14
N ILE A 75 -1.94 -0.85 -8.82
CA ILE A 75 -3.05 0.00 -9.27
C ILE A 75 -2.93 0.28 -10.77
N ALA A 76 -1.74 0.59 -11.27
CA ALA A 76 -1.48 0.87 -12.67
C ALA A 76 -1.75 -0.36 -13.58
N ASN A 77 -1.46 -1.56 -13.08
CA ASN A 77 -1.70 -2.82 -13.79
C ASN A 77 -3.11 -3.39 -13.60
N ARG A 78 -3.97 -2.73 -12.82
CA ARG A 78 -5.36 -3.14 -12.69
C ARG A 78 -6.11 -2.84 -13.99
N VAL A 79 -6.54 -3.89 -14.70
CA VAL A 79 -7.54 -3.77 -15.75
C VAL A 79 -8.83 -3.27 -15.08
N PRO A 80 -9.45 -2.16 -15.54
CA PRO A 80 -10.73 -1.74 -15.00
C PRO A 80 -11.72 -2.90 -15.15
N ALA A 81 -12.37 -3.29 -14.06
CA ALA A 81 -13.52 -4.18 -14.17
C ALA A 81 -14.51 -3.47 -15.09
N LYS A 82 -14.88 -4.11 -16.22
CA LYS A 82 -15.90 -3.60 -17.14
C LYS A 82 -17.08 -3.14 -16.27
N ALA A 83 -17.41 -1.85 -16.33
CA ALA A 83 -18.53 -1.29 -15.59
C ALA A 83 -19.72 -2.22 -15.85
N ALA A 84 -20.30 -2.79 -14.79
CA ALA A 84 -21.45 -3.65 -14.91
C ALA A 84 -22.57 -2.81 -15.54
N GLU A 85 -22.75 -2.98 -16.85
CA GLU A 85 -23.85 -2.42 -17.61
C GLU A 85 -25.13 -2.89 -16.93
N THR A 86 -25.84 -1.95 -16.32
CA THR A 86 -27.17 -2.17 -15.78
C THR A 86 -28.10 -2.25 -16.98
N ALA A 87 -28.57 -3.47 -17.30
CA ALA A 87 -29.66 -3.71 -18.23
C ALA A 87 -30.98 -3.73 -17.47
#